data_AF-A0A653BNT3-F1
#
_entry.id   AF-A0A653BNT3-F1
#
_cell.length_a   1.000
_cell.length_b   1.000
_cell.length_c   1.000
_cell.angle_alpha   90.00
_cell.angle_beta   90.00
_cell.angle_gamma   90.00
#
_symmetry.space_group_name_H-M   'P 1'
#
loop_
_entity.id
_entity.type
_entity.pdbx_description
1 polymer ?
#
loop_
_entity_poly.entity_id
_entity_poly.type
_entity_poly.pdbx_seq_one_letter_code
_entity_poly.pdbx_strand_id
1 'polypeptide(L)'
;MLVRCPAGYMRNWRSLASEQDSGSTVSFDKDKFQAHLDVQQFKPEEITVKVTGDNTITIEGKHEEKQDEHGQIYRHFVRRYVLPKNCDISKVESKLSSDGVLTIMAPRTDDKSIEHKSIPIQKTGTPAKAVEKKK
;
A
#
# COMPACT_ATOMS: atom_id res chain seq x y z
N MET A 1 0.88 29.69 30.92
CA MET A 1 0.01 28.69 31.57
C MET A 1 -0.06 27.50 30.62
N LEU A 2 0.66 26.42 30.94
CA LEU A 2 0.78 25.25 30.08
C LEU A 2 -0.48 24.40 30.22
N VAL A 3 -1.28 24.32 29.16
CA VAL A 3 -2.38 23.35 29.08
C VAL A 3 -1.74 22.00 28.81
N ARG A 4 -1.54 21.21 29.87
CA ARG A 4 -1.17 19.81 29.76
C ARG A 4 -2.40 19.04 29.28
N CYS A 5 -2.40 18.59 28.04
CA CYS A 5 -3.35 17.59 27.55
C CYS A 5 -2.94 16.21 28.11
N PRO A 6 -3.82 15.47 28.79
CA PRO A 6 -3.58 14.08 29.11
C PRO A 6 -3.70 13.27 27.80
N ALA A 7 -2.73 12.38 27.56
CA ALA A 7 -2.74 11.36 26.51
C ALA A 7 -2.93 11.83 25.04
N GLY A 8 -1.83 12.23 24.39
CA GLY A 8 -1.35 11.71 23.09
C GLY A 8 -2.23 11.68 21.81
N TYR A 9 -3.52 11.97 21.86
CA TYR A 9 -4.40 11.95 20.71
C TYR A 9 -4.55 13.35 20.12
N MET A 10 -3.58 13.76 19.31
CA MET A 10 -3.79 14.85 18.37
C MET A 10 -4.22 14.28 17.01
N ARG A 11 -5.53 14.28 16.75
CA ARG A 11 -6.01 14.52 15.39
C ARG A 11 -6.83 15.81 15.42
N ASN A 12 -6.19 16.89 14.98
CA ASN A 12 -6.86 18.12 14.59
C ASN A 12 -7.88 17.80 13.50
N TRP A 13 -9.15 18.00 13.86
CA TRP A 13 -10.33 18.23 13.04
C TRP A 13 -10.15 18.04 11.52
N ARG A 14 -10.88 17.05 10.98
CA ARG A 14 -11.23 16.80 9.56
C ARG A 14 -10.72 17.88 8.59
N SER A 15 -9.62 17.58 7.89
CA SER A 15 -9.33 18.27 6.64
C SER A 15 -10.38 17.86 5.60
N LEU A 16 -10.89 18.82 4.83
CA LEU A 16 -11.77 18.62 3.67
C LEU A 16 -11.15 17.71 2.58
N ALA A 17 -9.91 17.25 2.77
CA ALA A 17 -9.27 16.21 1.99
C ALA A 17 -9.77 14.78 2.28
N SER A 18 -10.77 14.58 3.16
CA SER A 18 -11.33 13.25 3.45
C SER A 18 -12.15 12.62 2.31
N GLU A 19 -11.98 13.08 1.07
CA GLU A 19 -12.59 12.49 -0.13
C GLU A 19 -11.60 11.67 -0.98
N GLN A 20 -10.34 11.52 -0.55
CA GLN A 20 -9.36 10.62 -1.20
C GLN A 20 -8.72 9.67 -0.16
N ASP A 21 -9.15 8.41 -0.26
CA ASP A 21 -8.72 7.16 0.38
C ASP A 21 -7.47 7.20 1.32
N SER A 22 -7.75 7.02 2.61
CA SER A 22 -7.00 6.11 3.51
C SER A 22 -5.47 6.20 3.57
N GLY A 23 -4.88 7.34 3.98
CA GLY A 23 -3.58 7.44 4.69
C GLY A 23 -2.44 6.48 4.30
N SER A 24 -2.41 6.04 3.03
CA SER A 24 -1.56 4.95 2.55
C SER A 24 -1.04 5.31 1.19
N THR A 25 0.22 5.00 0.96
CA THR A 25 0.91 5.27 -0.30
C THR A 25 1.59 3.99 -0.75
N VAL A 26 1.39 3.60 -1.99
CA VAL A 26 1.97 2.39 -2.58
C VAL A 26 2.86 2.81 -3.74
N SER A 27 4.09 2.31 -3.75
CA SER A 27 5.02 2.48 -4.85
C SER A 27 5.56 1.14 -5.33
N PHE A 28 5.81 1.10 -6.63
CA PHE A 28 6.42 -0.04 -7.31
C PHE A 28 7.69 0.47 -7.99
N ASP A 29 8.83 0.22 -7.35
CA ASP A 29 10.13 0.55 -7.93
C ASP A 29 10.65 -0.61 -8.78
N LYS A 30 11.76 -0.38 -9.48
CA LYS A 30 12.41 -1.41 -10.30
C LYS A 30 12.81 -2.64 -9.48
N ASP A 31 13.17 -2.43 -8.22
CA ASP A 31 13.79 -3.47 -7.39
C ASP A 31 12.86 -3.98 -6.28
N LYS A 32 11.75 -3.29 -5.99
CA LYS A 32 10.88 -3.64 -4.86
C LYS A 32 9.48 -3.05 -4.96
N PHE A 33 8.56 -3.73 -4.30
CA PHE A 33 7.28 -3.20 -3.85
C PHE A 33 7.43 -2.51 -2.50
N GLN A 34 6.77 -1.37 -2.31
CA GLN A 34 6.74 -0.67 -1.03
C GLN A 34 5.36 -0.05 -0.77
N ALA A 35 4.85 -0.21 0.46
CA ALA A 35 3.61 0.42 0.91
C ALA A 35 3.83 1.09 2.27
N HIS A 36 3.33 2.31 2.41
CA HIS A 36 3.29 3.07 3.65
C HIS A 36 1.84 3.19 4.13
N LEU A 37 1.60 3.05 5.42
CA LEU A 37 0.27 3.14 6.02
C LEU A 37 0.36 3.85 7.38
N ASP A 38 -0.37 4.95 7.55
CA ASP A 38 -0.55 5.59 8.86
C ASP A 38 -1.40 4.68 9.77
N VAL A 39 -0.77 4.21 10.84
CA VAL A 39 -1.35 3.34 11.87
C VAL A 39 -1.22 3.96 13.28
N GLN A 40 -0.99 5.26 13.39
CA GLN A 40 -0.75 5.96 14.67
C GLN A 40 -1.88 5.80 15.71
N GLN A 41 -3.07 5.36 15.29
CA GLN A 41 -4.22 5.10 16.16
C GLN A 41 -4.20 3.70 16.80
N PHE A 42 -3.19 2.88 16.49
CA PHE A 42 -3.04 1.51 16.97
C PHE A 42 -1.68 1.36 17.64
N LYS A 43 -1.65 0.57 18.72
CA LYS A 43 -0.37 0.13 19.29
C LYS A 43 0.28 -0.91 18.37
N PRO A 44 1.61 -1.06 18.40
CA PRO A 44 2.30 -2.07 17.60
C PRO A 44 1.72 -3.48 17.81
N GLU A 45 1.33 -3.82 19.04
CA GLU A 45 0.79 -5.14 19.40
C GLU A 45 -0.65 -5.36 18.91
N GLU A 46 -1.34 -4.28 18.53
CA GLU A 46 -2.71 -4.31 17.97
C GLU A 46 -2.70 -4.49 16.45
N ILE A 47 -1.52 -4.53 15.81
CA ILE A 47 -1.33 -4.62 14.36
C ILE A 47 -0.77 -5.99 13.99
N THR A 48 -1.38 -6.62 13.00
CA THR A 48 -0.96 -7.90 12.43
C THR A 48 -0.71 -7.77 10.95
N VAL A 49 0.43 -8.26 10.47
CA VAL A 49 0.75 -8.37 9.05
C VAL A 49 0.87 -9.83 8.69
N LYS A 50 0.12 -10.28 7.70
CA LYS A 50 0.10 -11.67 7.23
C LYS A 50 0.24 -11.71 5.72
N VAL A 51 1.02 -12.66 5.22
CA VAL A 51 0.89 -13.11 3.84
C VAL A 51 -0.22 -14.14 3.80
N THR A 52 -1.22 -13.91 2.94
CA THR A 52 -2.39 -14.76 2.76
C THR A 52 -2.54 -15.16 1.30
N GLY A 53 -2.82 -16.44 1.03
CA GLY A 53 -2.88 -16.98 -0.33
C GLY A 53 -1.54 -16.90 -1.05
N ASP A 54 -1.58 -16.85 -2.38
CA ASP A 54 -0.37 -16.96 -3.20
C ASP A 54 0.41 -15.66 -3.37
N ASN A 55 -0.18 -14.48 -3.15
CA ASN A 55 0.52 -13.20 -3.35
C ASN A 55 -0.18 -11.97 -2.73
N THR A 56 -0.85 -12.13 -1.59
CA THR A 56 -1.56 -11.01 -0.94
C THR A 56 -1.02 -10.76 0.45
N ILE A 57 -0.63 -9.51 0.74
CA ILE A 57 -0.33 -9.05 2.09
C ILE A 57 -1.62 -8.49 2.70
N THR A 58 -2.01 -9.00 3.85
CA THR A 58 -3.14 -8.54 4.66
C THR A 58 -2.61 -7.90 5.94
N ILE A 59 -2.99 -6.65 6.17
CA ILE A 59 -2.68 -5.88 7.37
C ILE A 59 -3.99 -5.67 8.12
N GLU A 60 -4.01 -6.03 9.40
CA GLU A 60 -5.17 -5.87 10.26
C GLU A 60 -4.74 -5.13 11.52
N GLY A 61 -5.47 -4.07 11.87
CA GLY A 61 -5.30 -3.39 13.16
C GLY A 61 -6.61 -3.46 13.94
N LYS A 62 -6.56 -3.96 15.17
CA LYS A 62 -7.74 -4.10 16.03
C LYS A 62 -7.47 -3.49 17.41
N HIS A 63 -8.10 -2.36 17.68
CA HIS A 63 -8.10 -1.70 18.98
C HIS A 63 -9.43 -1.97 19.66
N GLU A 64 -9.39 -2.84 20.66
CA GLU A 64 -10.54 -3.12 21.51
C GLU A 64 -10.63 -2.11 22.65
N GLU A 65 -11.88 -1.93 23.08
CA GLU A 65 -12.39 -1.06 24.13
C GLU A 65 -11.35 -0.61 25.17
N LYS A 66 -10.93 0.65 25.06
CA LYS A 66 -10.35 1.39 26.19
C LYS A 66 -11.33 2.47 26.61
N GLN A 67 -11.61 2.54 27.91
CA GLN A 67 -12.16 3.74 28.52
C GLN A 67 -11.13 4.85 28.34
N ASP A 68 -11.49 5.88 27.59
CA ASP A 68 -10.83 7.18 27.65
C ASP A 68 -11.66 8.14 28.51
N GLU A 69 -11.14 9.35 28.73
CA GLU A 69 -11.81 10.38 29.56
C GLU A 69 -13.17 10.85 28.97
N HIS A 70 -13.54 10.40 27.77
CA HIS A 70 -14.70 10.86 27.00
C HIS A 70 -15.60 9.73 26.45
N GLY A 71 -15.29 8.45 26.68
CA GLY A 71 -16.08 7.31 26.23
C GLY A 71 -15.29 6.02 25.99
N GLN A 72 -15.91 5.09 25.27
CA GLN A 72 -15.27 3.87 24.77
C GLN A 72 -14.91 4.07 23.29
N ILE A 73 -13.67 3.79 22.91
CA ILE A 73 -13.28 3.77 21.50
C ILE A 73 -12.97 2.35 21.02
N TYR A 74 -13.63 1.96 19.93
CA TYR A 74 -13.34 0.78 19.14
C TYR A 74 -12.82 1.21 17.77
N ARG A 75 -11.69 0.63 17.32
CA ARG A 75 -11.18 0.82 15.96
C ARG A 75 -10.77 -0.51 15.38
N HIS A 76 -11.15 -0.75 14.12
CA HIS A 76 -10.73 -1.94 13.39
C HIS A 76 -10.52 -1.58 11.92
N PHE A 77 -9.42 -2.04 11.35
CA PHE A 77 -9.19 -1.94 9.91
C PHE A 77 -8.58 -3.23 9.38
N VAL A 78 -8.86 -3.50 8.10
CA VAL A 78 -8.18 -4.52 7.31
C VAL A 78 -7.81 -3.89 5.97
N ARG A 79 -6.52 -3.90 5.62
CA ARG A 79 -6.00 -3.43 4.32
C ARG A 79 -5.30 -4.60 3.63
N ARG A 80 -5.57 -4.79 2.34
CA ARG A 80 -4.99 -5.87 1.54
C ARG A 80 -4.24 -5.30 0.35
N TYR A 81 -3.01 -5.77 0.15
CA TYR A 81 -2.18 -5.45 -1.01
C TYR A 81 -1.94 -6.72 -1.80
N VAL A 82 -2.38 -6.73 -3.06
CA VAL A 82 -2.04 -7.79 -4.01
C VAL A 82 -0.71 -7.43 -4.63
N LEU A 83 0.29 -8.29 -4.45
CA LEU A 83 1.62 -8.05 -4.98
C LEU A 83 1.65 -8.43 -6.47
N PRO A 84 2.54 -7.80 -7.25
CA PRO A 84 2.93 -8.27 -8.57
C PRO A 84 3.54 -9.68 -8.49
N LYS A 85 3.37 -10.48 -9.54
CA LYS A 85 3.86 -11.88 -9.57
C LYS A 85 5.37 -12.03 -9.43
N ASN A 86 6.10 -10.96 -9.68
CA ASN A 86 7.55 -10.91 -9.59
C ASN A 86 8.04 -10.28 -8.28
N CYS A 87 7.24 -10.34 -7.21
CA CYS A 87 7.74 -10.03 -5.87
C CYS A 87 8.09 -11.34 -5.15
N ASP A 88 9.23 -11.35 -4.45
CA ASP A 88 9.64 -12.44 -3.59
C ASP A 88 8.92 -12.34 -2.24
N ILE A 89 7.83 -13.09 -2.12
CA ILE A 89 6.97 -13.11 -0.93
C ILE A 89 7.73 -13.61 0.30
N SER A 90 8.70 -14.50 0.11
CA SER A 90 9.47 -15.08 1.22
C SER A 90 10.35 -14.04 1.93
N LYS A 91 10.61 -12.91 1.27
CA LYS A 91 11.43 -11.80 1.76
C LYS A 91 10.62 -10.54 2.05
N VAL A 92 9.31 -10.69 2.30
CA VAL A 92 8.49 -9.57 2.76
C VAL A 92 8.98 -9.11 4.14
N GLU A 93 9.21 -7.81 4.26
CA GLU A 93 9.59 -7.16 5.51
C GLU A 93 8.55 -6.12 5.92
N SER A 94 8.43 -5.89 7.22
CA SER A 94 7.62 -4.81 7.78
C SER A 94 8.41 -4.01 8.82
N LYS A 95 8.22 -2.69 8.83
CA LYS A 95 8.87 -1.76 9.78
C LYS A 95 7.87 -0.71 10.21
N LEU A 96 7.73 -0.49 11.51
CA LEU A 96 6.90 0.57 12.08
C LEU A 96 7.81 1.69 12.57
N SER A 97 7.63 2.89 12.05
CA SER A 97 8.37 4.08 12.48
C SER A 97 7.76 4.72 13.73
N SER A 98 8.55 5.52 14.45
CA SER A 98 8.13 6.18 15.70
C SER A 98 7.01 7.20 15.52
N ASP A 99 6.83 7.73 14.32
CA ASP A 99 5.74 8.62 13.93
C ASP A 99 4.46 7.86 13.51
N GLY A 100 4.43 6.53 13.66
CA GLY A 100 3.22 5.72 13.47
C GLY A 100 2.97 5.30 12.02
N VAL A 101 3.99 5.28 11.16
CA VAL A 101 3.87 4.82 9.77
C VAL A 101 4.40 3.39 9.62
N LEU A 102 3.51 2.48 9.27
CA LEU A 102 3.87 1.10 8.91
C LEU A 102 4.35 1.07 7.46
N THR A 103 5.56 0.57 7.25
CA THR A 103 6.15 0.33 5.94
C THR A 103 6.21 -1.16 5.67
N ILE A 104 5.61 -1.60 4.56
CA ILE A 104 5.72 -2.96 4.03
C ILE A 104 6.60 -2.93 2.80
N MET A 105 7.54 -3.87 2.70
CA MET A 105 8.45 -3.97 1.57
C MET A 105 8.52 -5.42 1.09
N ALA A 106 8.52 -5.63 -0.22
CA ALA A 106 8.78 -6.93 -0.82
C ALA A 106 9.77 -6.76 -1.98
N PRO A 107 10.94 -7.40 -1.97
CA PRO A 107 11.89 -7.29 -3.06
C PRO A 107 11.32 -7.94 -4.31
N ARG A 108 11.68 -7.40 -5.46
CA ARG A 108 11.31 -7.98 -6.75
C ARG A 108 12.24 -9.17 -7.03
N THR A 109 11.70 -10.29 -7.47
CA THR A 109 12.52 -11.34 -8.08
C THR A 109 13.04 -10.80 -9.39
N ASP A 110 14.35 -10.94 -9.64
CA ASP A 110 14.95 -10.57 -10.91
C ASP A 110 14.26 -11.36 -12.03
N ASP A 111 13.37 -10.70 -12.75
CA ASP A 111 13.02 -11.11 -14.10
C ASP A 111 14.35 -11.07 -14.85
N LYS A 112 14.95 -12.24 -15.12
CA LYS A 112 16.16 -12.40 -15.94
C LYS A 112 16.14 -11.30 -16.98
N SER A 113 17.11 -10.38 -16.90
CA SER A 113 17.17 -9.19 -17.74
C SER A 113 16.68 -9.56 -19.13
N ILE A 114 15.54 -9.00 -19.55
CA ILE A 114 15.17 -9.09 -20.95
C ILE A 114 16.27 -8.28 -21.64
N GLU A 115 17.35 -8.95 -22.05
CA GLU A 115 18.35 -8.41 -22.93
C GLU A 115 17.58 -7.77 -24.07
N HIS A 116 17.81 -6.47 -24.30
CA HIS A 116 17.04 -5.67 -25.23
C HIS A 116 16.81 -6.44 -26.54
N LYS A 117 15.58 -6.92 -26.74
CA LYS A 117 15.22 -7.64 -27.95
C LYS A 117 14.91 -6.62 -29.03
N SER A 118 15.86 -6.41 -29.95
CA SER A 118 15.58 -5.63 -31.16
C SER A 118 14.54 -6.37 -32.00
N ILE A 119 13.34 -5.79 -32.15
CA ILE A 119 12.28 -6.33 -32.99
C ILE A 119 12.34 -5.59 -34.34
N PRO A 120 12.73 -6.25 -35.43
CA PRO A 120 12.81 -5.61 -36.74
C PRO A 120 11.42 -5.24 -37.27
N ILE A 121 11.30 -4.04 -37.85
CA ILE A 121 10.06 -3.59 -38.49
C ILE A 121 9.93 -4.26 -39.87
N GLN A 122 8.89 -5.07 -40.06
CA GLN A 122 8.52 -5.60 -41.38
C GLN A 122 7.56 -4.64 -42.08
N LYS A 123 7.95 -4.14 -43.27
CA LYS A 123 7.07 -3.33 -44.13
C LYS A 123 6.11 -4.26 -44.86
N THR A 124 4.81 -4.17 -44.55
CA THR A 124 3.77 -5.07 -45.10
C THR A 124 3.17 -4.59 -46.43
N GLY A 125 3.56 -3.42 -46.95
CA GLY A 125 3.12 -2.88 -48.26
C GLY A 125 1.64 -2.52 -48.36
N THR A 126 0.81 -2.95 -47.41
CA THR A 126 -0.63 -2.74 -47.36
C THR A 126 -1.02 -1.86 -46.17
N PRO A 127 -2.02 -0.97 -46.34
CA PRO A 127 -2.54 -0.16 -45.23
C PRO A 127 -3.27 -1.05 -44.21
N ALA A 128 -3.07 -0.77 -42.92
CA ALA A 128 -3.68 -1.52 -41.82
C ALA A 128 -5.22 -1.41 -41.77
N LYS A 129 -5.79 -0.42 -42.45
CA LYS A 129 -7.24 -0.26 -42.64
C LYS A 129 -7.55 -0.30 -44.12
N ALA A 130 -8.47 -1.16 -44.52
CA ALA A 130 -9.01 -1.17 -45.87
C ALA A 130 -9.74 0.17 -46.11
N VAL A 131 -9.33 0.90 -47.14
CA VAL A 131 -10.05 2.11 -47.55
C VAL A 131 -11.30 1.67 -48.30
N GLU A 132 -12.45 1.68 -47.63
CA GLU A 132 -13.73 1.52 -48.30
C GLU A 132 -13.97 2.73 -49.22
N LYS A 133 -13.91 2.50 -50.53
CA LYS A 133 -14.29 3.51 -51.52
C LYS A 133 -15.81 3.68 -51.47
N LYS A 134 -16.29 4.75 -50.82
CA LYS A 134 -17.68 5.20 -50.99
C LYS A 134 -17.85 5.68 -52.43
N LYS A 135 -18.79 5.03 -53.13
CA LYS A 135 -19.18 5.29 -54.51
C LYS A 135 -20.03 6.55 -54.62
#